data_AF-A0A3N5W2D9-F1
#
_entry.id   AF-A0A3N5W2D9-F1
#
_cell.length_a   1.000
_cell.length_b   1.000
_cell.length_c   1.000
_cell.angle_alpha   90.00
_cell.angle_beta   90.00
_cell.angle_gamma   90.00
#
_symmetry.space_group_name_H-M   'P 1'
#
loop_
_entity.id
_entity.type
_entity.pdbx_description
1 polymer ?
#
loop_
_entity_poly.entity_id
_entity_poly.type
_entity_poly.pdbx_seq_one_letter_code
_entity_poly.pdbx_strand_id
1 'polypeptide(L)'
;MSETKDSAPKKIRKPRGKVRLIPGKCIACGRCPGECPVEAITLNEKGEPVIDLEACIGCGKCVKVCPADAIERFYSPEEQAILAELEKQGMPTEAPKEEKKPRADPSYRGVWV
;
A
#
# COMPACT_ATOMS: atom_id res chain seq x y z
N MET A 1 5.00 -1.23 -47.07
CA MET A 1 4.14 -1.90 -46.07
C MET A 1 4.73 -1.56 -44.72
N SER A 2 4.27 -0.48 -44.10
CA SER A 2 3.18 -0.50 -43.10
C SER A 2 3.60 -1.40 -41.95
N GLU A 3 4.16 -0.86 -40.85
CA GLU A 3 3.41 -0.71 -39.60
C GLU A 3 3.89 0.51 -38.79
N THR A 4 3.25 1.66 -38.99
CA THR A 4 3.21 2.72 -37.98
C THR A 4 2.21 2.29 -36.91
N LYS A 5 2.67 1.58 -35.88
CA LYS A 5 1.83 1.14 -34.75
C LYS A 5 1.55 2.35 -33.84
N ASP A 6 0.52 3.07 -34.22
CA ASP A 6 -0.46 3.78 -33.39
C ASP A 6 0.01 4.08 -31.95
N SER A 7 0.73 5.19 -31.79
CA SER A 7 0.96 5.81 -30.48
C SER A 7 -0.34 6.46 -30.01
N ALA A 8 -1.27 5.64 -29.51
CA ALA A 8 -2.44 6.13 -28.80
C ALA A 8 -2.00 6.97 -27.58
N PRO A 9 -2.55 8.17 -27.37
CA PRO A 9 -2.17 9.02 -26.24
C PRO A 9 -2.52 8.31 -24.94
N LYS A 10 -1.49 7.91 -24.18
CA LYS A 10 -1.66 7.26 -22.87
C LYS A 10 -2.37 8.22 -21.93
N LYS A 11 -3.68 8.04 -21.78
CA LYS A 11 -4.51 8.73 -20.77
C LYS A 11 -3.77 8.71 -19.44
N ILE A 12 -3.41 9.87 -18.90
CA ILE A 12 -2.70 9.97 -17.62
C ILE A 12 -3.64 9.43 -16.54
N ARG A 13 -3.33 8.22 -16.05
CA ARG A 13 -4.05 7.57 -14.94
C ARG A 13 -3.35 7.95 -13.64
N LYS A 14 -4.12 8.12 -12.56
CA LYS A 14 -3.56 8.35 -11.22
C LYS A 14 -2.56 7.24 -10.89
N PRO A 15 -1.29 7.56 -10.55
CA PRO A 15 -0.32 6.56 -10.15
C PRO A 15 -0.81 5.88 -8.87
N ARG A 16 -0.80 4.54 -8.84
CA ARG A 16 -1.34 3.78 -7.71
C ARG A 16 -0.39 3.69 -6.51
N GLY A 17 0.79 4.35 -6.58
CA GLY A 17 1.83 4.28 -5.56
C GLY A 17 2.45 2.89 -5.49
N LYS A 18 3.69 2.79 -5.02
CA LYS A 18 4.38 1.52 -4.80
C LYS A 18 4.39 1.21 -3.31
N VAL A 19 4.76 -0.01 -2.94
CA VAL A 19 4.93 -0.38 -1.53
C VAL A 19 6.41 -0.54 -1.23
N ARG A 20 6.81 -0.18 -0.02
CA ARG A 20 8.18 -0.35 0.47
C ARG A 20 8.18 -0.98 1.85
N LEU A 21 9.25 -1.71 2.15
CA LEU A 21 9.50 -2.28 3.47
C LEU A 21 10.15 -1.22 4.37
N ILE A 22 9.68 -1.12 5.60
CA ILE A 22 10.32 -0.35 6.67
C ILE A 22 11.34 -1.25 7.37
N PRO A 23 12.64 -0.93 7.30
CA PRO A 23 13.66 -1.74 7.96
C PRO A 23 13.43 -1.72 9.49
N GLY A 24 13.55 -2.90 10.11
CA GLY A 24 13.42 -3.06 11.57
C GLY A 24 12.00 -3.29 12.11
N LYS A 25 10.94 -3.14 11.29
CA LYS A 25 9.57 -3.50 11.69
C LYS A 25 9.15 -4.91 11.27
N CYS A 26 9.83 -5.49 10.29
CA CYS A 26 9.45 -6.81 9.78
C CYS A 26 9.75 -7.90 10.80
N ILE A 27 8.74 -8.72 11.12
CA ILE A 27 8.88 -9.89 12.00
C ILE A 27 9.03 -11.20 11.23
N ALA A 28 9.38 -11.14 9.94
CA ALA A 28 9.54 -12.31 9.07
C ALA A 28 8.34 -13.29 9.05
N CYS A 29 7.11 -12.78 9.15
CA CYS A 29 5.91 -13.63 9.22
C CYS A 29 5.51 -14.34 7.91
N GLY A 30 6.09 -13.94 6.76
CA GLY A 30 5.87 -14.60 5.48
C GLY A 30 4.45 -14.51 4.87
N ARG A 31 3.54 -13.71 5.42
CA ARG A 31 2.15 -13.58 4.90
C ARG A 31 2.02 -12.72 3.65
N CYS A 32 2.93 -11.78 3.45
CA CYS A 32 2.89 -10.82 2.35
C CYS A 32 2.95 -11.43 0.93
N PRO A 33 3.75 -12.47 0.60
CA PRO A 33 3.74 -13.05 -0.74
C PRO A 33 2.38 -13.64 -1.15
N GLY A 34 1.68 -14.34 -0.25
CA GLY A 34 0.40 -15.00 -0.56
C GLY A 34 -0.76 -14.02 -0.84
N GLU A 35 -0.68 -12.79 -0.33
CA GLU A 35 -1.69 -11.76 -0.56
C GLU A 35 -1.45 -10.94 -1.84
N CYS A 36 -0.28 -11.09 -2.47
CA CYS A 36 0.09 -10.32 -3.64
C CYS A 36 -0.53 -10.95 -4.90
N PRO A 37 -1.49 -10.30 -5.58
CA PRO A 37 -2.15 -10.86 -6.76
C PRO A 37 -1.24 -10.96 -8.00
N VAL A 38 -0.09 -10.30 -7.94
CA VAL A 38 0.92 -10.23 -9.01
C VAL A 38 2.25 -10.80 -8.56
N GLU A 39 2.27 -11.45 -7.39
CA GLU A 39 3.45 -12.14 -6.85
C GLU A 39 4.73 -11.27 -6.77
N ALA A 40 4.56 -9.95 -6.70
CA ALA A 40 5.66 -8.97 -6.65
C ALA A 40 6.45 -8.94 -5.34
N ILE A 41 6.23 -9.91 -4.44
CA ILE A 41 6.88 -9.97 -3.12
C ILE A 41 7.53 -11.34 -2.96
N THR A 42 8.84 -11.36 -2.76
CA THR A 42 9.64 -12.56 -2.46
C THR A 42 10.20 -12.46 -1.05
N LEU A 43 10.55 -13.59 -0.43
CA LEU A 43 11.16 -13.62 0.91
C LEU A 43 12.64 -13.95 0.77
N ASN A 44 13.50 -13.16 1.42
CA ASN A 44 14.93 -13.44 1.53
C ASN A 44 15.21 -14.53 2.58
N GLU A 45 16.47 -15.00 2.66
CA GLU A 45 16.94 -15.95 3.68
C GLU A 45 16.72 -15.48 5.12
N LYS A 46 16.65 -14.16 5.34
CA LYS A 46 16.33 -13.55 6.65
C LYS A 46 14.83 -13.47 6.94
N GLY A 47 13.98 -13.91 6.02
CA GLY A 47 12.53 -13.79 6.08
C GLY A 47 12.02 -12.36 5.82
N GLU A 48 12.88 -11.46 5.36
CA GLU A 48 12.50 -10.10 4.97
C GLU A 48 11.84 -10.09 3.59
N PRO A 49 10.71 -9.40 3.40
CA PRO A 49 10.05 -9.31 2.11
C PRO A 49 10.77 -8.35 1.17
N VAL A 50 11.24 -8.87 0.04
CA VAL A 50 11.76 -8.11 -1.09
C VAL A 50 10.61 -7.79 -2.02
N ILE A 51 10.38 -6.51 -2.25
CA ILE A 51 9.30 -6.03 -3.10
C ILE A 51 9.89 -5.62 -4.44
N ASP A 52 9.38 -6.22 -5.51
CA ASP A 52 9.69 -5.80 -6.87
C ASP A 52 8.84 -4.57 -7.25
N LEU A 53 9.51 -3.44 -7.44
CA LEU A 53 8.85 -2.17 -7.74
C LEU A 53 8.29 -2.10 -9.17
N GLU A 54 8.73 -2.98 -10.08
CA GLU A 54 8.25 -3.03 -11.46
C GLU A 54 6.97 -3.85 -11.57
N ALA A 55 6.91 -4.97 -10.85
CA ALA A 55 5.71 -5.81 -10.76
C ALA A 55 4.64 -5.25 -9.80
N CYS A 56 5.03 -4.41 -8.83
CA CYS A 56 4.10 -3.87 -7.84
C CYS A 56 3.07 -2.90 -8.44
N ILE A 57 1.80 -3.34 -8.50
CA ILE A 57 0.66 -2.54 -8.98
C ILE A 57 0.04 -1.58 -7.93
N GLY A 58 0.63 -1.49 -6.73
CA GLY A 58 0.14 -0.58 -5.68
C GLY A 58 -1.16 -0.99 -5.00
N CYS A 59 -1.58 -2.26 -5.10
CA CYS A 59 -2.85 -2.71 -4.52
C CYS A 59 -2.93 -2.51 -2.99
N GLY A 60 -1.79 -2.62 -2.30
CA GLY A 60 -1.66 -2.48 -0.84
C GLY A 60 -2.40 -3.52 -0.01
N LYS A 61 -2.66 -4.72 -0.57
CA LYS A 61 -3.12 -5.87 0.22
C LYS A 61 -2.07 -6.31 1.24
N CYS A 62 -0.81 -6.29 0.84
CA CYS A 62 0.35 -6.57 1.69
C CYS A 62 0.45 -5.66 2.92
N VAL A 63 0.03 -4.38 2.80
CA VAL A 63 -0.02 -3.44 3.94
C VAL A 63 -1.09 -3.88 4.93
N LYS A 64 -2.29 -4.24 4.45
CA LYS A 64 -3.42 -4.62 5.31
C LYS A 64 -3.22 -5.94 6.06
N VAL A 65 -2.52 -6.90 5.44
CA VAL A 65 -2.26 -8.21 6.07
C VAL A 65 -1.08 -8.17 7.05
N CYS A 66 -0.22 -7.16 6.97
CA CYS A 66 1.00 -7.12 7.76
C CYS A 66 0.66 -6.85 9.23
N PRO A 67 0.86 -7.81 10.15
CA PRO A 67 0.53 -7.61 11.56
C PRO A 67 1.48 -6.63 12.26
N ALA A 68 2.65 -6.38 11.67
CA ALA A 68 3.67 -5.49 12.21
C ALA A 68 3.68 -4.11 11.54
N ASP A 69 2.74 -3.84 10.62
CA ASP A 69 2.70 -2.61 9.82
C ASP A 69 4.08 -2.26 9.22
N ALA A 70 4.82 -3.29 8.79
CA ALA A 70 6.18 -3.18 8.29
C ALA A 70 6.24 -2.75 6.82
N ILE A 71 5.12 -2.76 6.12
CA ILE A 71 5.02 -2.38 4.70
C ILE A 71 4.16 -1.11 4.63
N GLU A 72 4.68 -0.07 3.98
CA GLU A 72 3.95 1.18 3.76
C GLU A 72 3.79 1.46 2.27
N ARG A 73 2.76 2.24 1.90
CA ARG A 73 2.64 2.78 0.54
C ARG A 73 3.51 4.02 0.44
N PHE A 74 4.32 4.08 -0.62
CA PHE A 74 5.17 5.20 -0.97
C PHE A 74 4.90 5.61 -2.41
N TYR A 75 5.00 6.91 -2.68
CA TYR A 75 4.89 7.47 -4.02
C TYR A 75 6.26 8.01 -4.43
N SER A 76 6.78 7.66 -5.61
CA SER A 76 8.05 8.24 -6.10
C SER A 76 7.95 9.76 -6.18
N PRO A 77 9.02 10.55 -5.99
CA PRO A 77 8.99 12.02 -6.13
C PRO A 77 8.37 12.52 -7.45
N GLU A 78 8.54 11.79 -8.56
CA GLU A 78 7.89 12.10 -9.84
C GLU A 78 6.36 11.87 -9.80
N GLU A 79 5.90 10.83 -9.11
CA GLU A 79 4.48 10.54 -8.90
C GLU A 79 3.87 11.51 -7.90
N GLN A 80 4.63 11.92 -6.88
CA GLN A 80 4.24 12.95 -5.91
C GLN A 80 4.05 14.31 -6.58
N ALA A 81 4.87 14.67 -7.58
CA ALA A 81 4.69 15.90 -8.35
C ALA A 81 3.38 15.88 -9.16
N ILE A 82 3.05 14.73 -9.77
CA ILE A 82 1.79 14.53 -10.51
C ILE A 82 0.59 14.55 -9.55
N LEU A 83 0.71 13.95 -8.37
CA LEU A 83 -0.30 13.98 -7.32
C LEU A 83 -0.52 15.40 -6.77
N ALA A 84 0.54 16.16 -6.51
CA ALA A 84 0.46 17.54 -6.01
C ALA A 84 -0.23 18.47 -7.01
N GLU A 85 0.00 18.29 -8.32
CA GLU A 85 -0.72 19.05 -9.35
C GLU A 85 -2.21 18.68 -9.39
N LEU A 86 -2.56 17.41 -9.16
CA LEU A 86 -3.94 16.95 -9.04
C LEU A 86 -4.60 17.42 -7.72
N GLU A 87 -3.83 17.57 -6.64
CA GLU A 87 -4.32 17.99 -5.32
C GLU A 87 -4.74 19.46 -5.30
N LYS A 88 -4.07 20.31 -6.08
CA LYS A 88 -4.51 21.68 -6.36
C LYS A 88 -5.89 21.75 -7.03
N GLN A 89 -6.36 20.65 -7.62
CA GLN A 89 -7.72 20.54 -8.20
C GLN A 89 -8.75 19.97 -7.21
N GLY A 90 -8.38 19.78 -5.94
CA GLY A 90 -9.30 19.51 -4.83
C GLY A 90 -9.32 18.06 -4.37
N MET A 91 -8.56 17.76 -3.30
CA MET A 91 -9.00 17.01 -2.10
C MET A 91 -7.85 17.02 -1.07
N PRO A 92 -8.11 17.39 0.20
CA PRO A 92 -7.09 17.59 1.22
C PRO A 92 -6.40 16.29 1.64
N THR A 93 -5.07 16.35 1.72
CA THR A 93 -4.19 15.35 2.31
C THR A 93 -4.04 15.60 3.80
N GLU A 94 -4.91 14.99 4.58
CA GLU A 94 -4.61 14.72 5.99
C GLU A 94 -4.62 13.21 6.21
N ALA A 95 -3.41 12.68 6.38
CA ALA A 95 -3.19 11.36 6.93
C ALA A 95 -3.76 11.32 8.35
N PRO A 96 -4.79 10.52 8.67
CA PRO A 96 -5.14 10.30 10.06
C PRO A 96 -4.13 9.32 10.65
N LYS A 97 -3.13 9.85 11.37
CA LYS A 97 -2.57 9.16 12.53
C LYS A 97 -3.63 9.19 13.63
N GLU A 98 -3.76 8.06 14.35
CA GLU A 98 -4.68 7.83 15.50
C GLU A 98 -6.18 7.80 15.13
N GLU A 99 -6.99 6.81 15.50
CA GLU A 99 -7.17 6.24 16.84
C GLU A 99 -7.77 4.82 16.71
N LYS A 100 -7.13 3.80 17.32
CA LYS A 100 -7.79 2.50 17.57
C LYS A 100 -8.93 2.80 18.54
N LYS A 101 -10.17 2.88 18.06
CA LYS A 101 -11.34 2.86 18.93
C LYS A 101 -11.26 1.55 19.75
N PRO A 102 -11.07 1.56 21.08
CA PRO A 102 -11.38 0.36 21.83
C PRO A 102 -12.85 0.09 21.58
N ARG A 103 -13.16 -1.11 21.12
CA ARG A 103 -14.53 -1.62 21.09
C ARG A 103 -14.95 -1.78 22.55
N ALA A 104 -15.30 -0.66 23.19
CA ALA A 104 -16.06 -0.66 24.41
C ALA A 104 -17.41 -1.25 24.02
N ASP A 105 -17.55 -2.55 24.19
CA ASP A 105 -18.85 -3.17 24.21
C ASP A 105 -19.47 -2.87 25.58
N PRO A 106 -20.58 -2.12 25.66
CA PRO A 106 -21.24 -1.82 26.93
C PRO A 106 -22.07 -2.99 27.48
N SER A 107 -21.99 -4.21 26.94
CA SER A 107 -22.85 -5.35 27.33
C SER A 107 -22.49 -6.01 28.67
N TYR A 108 -21.81 -5.32 29.59
CA TYR A 108 -21.80 -5.72 31.00
C TYR A 108 -21.88 -4.52 31.95
N ARG A 109 -22.81 -3.59 31.68
CA ARG A 109 -23.45 -2.82 32.76
C ARG A 109 -24.71 -3.58 33.19
N GLY A 110 -24.61 -4.36 34.26
CA GLY A 110 -25.79 -4.76 35.03
C GLY A 110 -25.97 -6.25 35.32
N VAL A 111 -25.08 -6.86 36.10
CA VAL A 111 -25.55 -7.88 37.06
C VAL A 111 -26.09 -7.15 38.27
N TRP A 112 -27.40 -7.10 38.35
CA TRP A 112 -28.18 -6.88 39.56
C TRP A 112 -29.35 -7.87 39.52
N VAL A 113 -29.07 -9.15 39.82
CA VAL A 113 -29.89 -10.07 40.62
C VAL A 113 -28.95 -11.12 41.21
#